data_AF-A0A259ICL0-F1
#
_entry.id   AF-A0A259ICL0-F1
#
_cell.length_a   1.000
_cell.length_b   1.000
_cell.length_c   1.000
_cell.angle_alpha   90.00
_cell.angle_beta   90.00
_cell.angle_gamma   90.00
#
_symmetry.space_group_name_H-M   'P 1'
#
loop_
_entity.id
_entity.type
_entity.pdbx_description
1 polymer ?
#
loop_
_entity_poly.entity_id
_entity_poly.type
_entity_poly.pdbx_seq_one_letter_code
_entity_poly.pdbx_strand_id
1 'polypeptide(L)'
;MTKFSLKPSLRVLLLAGGLGLGLSSGYAIAQNSSLDSGQAVFEVLASEIALQRGEAGLAYTTYLELARQLDDPRLAQRAMEIAITAGAPDLALQAAQTWDSLAGPKQTKPKEVLVTLLILNQRWSDAVKPAISLLNQQTPAQREKTLLQIQSLLAKANNESEALRAFYEIVSSLKPEPKDPGLLYTYAMSAEKSGHMDVMERTLREILRKNPNDVNSLNALGYSLADRNQKLPEALKLISKANQLSPKDGFILDSLGWVNFRMGKNTLALEQLQQAFNMKPEADIAAHIGEVLWVMNRPIEAEDMWRKGQQLDANNPTLKETLKRLKPDWSVADTALKGSWDGRFAVKVTGLTESKNQGGSGGFTLTQDALTDVLEIRNPVGGSIAKITIKPGEAILERDGQLTTAIDADTLIQNALGLPLPARGLSDWLRGQTRPGSNASVERNAEGQVSKITQD
;
A
#
# COMPACT_ATOMS: atom_id res chain seq x y z
N MET A 1 18.68 34.45 -11.79
CA MET A 1 17.75 34.60 -10.64
C MET A 1 16.91 33.33 -10.54
N THR A 2 16.50 33.01 -9.31
CA THR A 2 15.53 31.99 -8.86
C THR A 2 15.89 30.49 -8.96
N LYS A 3 16.15 29.94 -7.76
CA LYS A 3 16.22 28.52 -7.33
C LYS A 3 14.81 27.95 -7.13
N PHE A 4 14.60 26.65 -7.33
CA PHE A 4 13.57 25.81 -6.66
C PHE A 4 14.05 24.35 -6.71
N SER A 5 14.62 23.78 -5.63
CA SER A 5 14.02 23.19 -4.41
C SER A 5 13.38 21.80 -4.61
N LEU A 6 14.08 20.77 -4.13
CA LEU A 6 13.64 19.39 -3.97
C LEU A 6 12.48 19.25 -2.95
N LYS A 7 11.56 18.30 -3.18
CA LYS A 7 10.37 18.03 -2.33
C LYS A 7 10.73 17.14 -1.11
N PRO A 8 10.17 17.40 0.09
CA PRO A 8 10.35 16.58 1.30
C PRO A 8 9.14 15.67 1.56
N SER A 9 9.30 14.35 1.61
CA SER A 9 8.18 13.39 1.83
C SER A 9 8.25 12.60 3.15
N LEU A 10 9.03 13.05 4.15
CA LEU A 10 8.90 12.56 5.54
C LEU A 10 8.59 13.66 6.57
N ARG A 11 8.82 14.95 6.23
CA ARG A 11 8.67 16.06 7.19
C ARG A 11 7.22 16.50 7.46
N VAL A 12 6.28 16.17 6.58
CA VAL A 12 4.94 16.78 6.61
C VAL A 12 3.96 16.04 7.53
N LEU A 13 4.20 14.76 7.85
CA LEU A 13 3.19 14.00 8.61
C LEU A 13 3.20 14.27 10.13
N LEU A 14 4.29 14.78 10.68
CA LEU A 14 4.36 15.18 12.10
C LEU A 14 3.72 16.55 12.38
N LEU A 15 3.48 17.37 11.35
CA LEU A 15 2.88 18.70 11.49
C LEU A 15 1.36 18.73 11.28
N ALA A 16 0.77 17.78 10.53
CA ALA A 16 -0.66 17.81 10.20
C ALA A 16 -1.57 17.24 11.31
N GLY A 17 -1.00 16.52 12.29
CA GLY A 17 -1.75 15.87 13.36
C GLY A 17 -1.85 16.69 14.65
N GLY A 18 -2.07 18.01 14.60
CA GLY A 18 -2.45 18.81 15.78
C GLY A 18 -1.62 18.57 17.05
N LEU A 19 -0.32 18.31 16.92
CA LEU A 19 0.62 18.33 18.02
C LEU A 19 1.21 19.72 18.06
N GLY A 20 0.52 20.63 18.73
CA GLY A 20 1.12 21.89 19.14
C GLY A 20 2.36 21.57 19.97
N LEU A 21 3.53 21.71 19.37
CA LEU A 21 4.82 21.73 20.05
C LEU A 21 4.86 23.01 20.90
N GLY A 22 4.21 22.96 22.05
CA GLY A 22 4.39 23.94 23.10
C GLY A 22 5.79 23.76 23.68
N LEU A 23 6.73 24.59 23.25
CA LEU A 23 8.00 24.78 23.93
C LEU A 23 7.73 25.47 25.28
N SER A 24 7.35 24.71 26.30
CA SER A 24 7.35 25.21 27.67
C SER A 24 8.77 25.07 28.23
N SER A 25 9.53 26.17 28.15
CA SER A 25 10.76 26.36 28.91
C SER A 25 10.42 26.52 30.41
N GLY A 26 10.22 25.40 31.09
CA GLY A 26 10.07 25.34 32.54
C GLY A 26 11.33 24.75 33.17
N TYR A 27 12.25 25.61 33.60
CA TYR A 27 13.32 25.22 34.52
C TYR A 27 12.71 24.94 35.89
N ALA A 28 12.48 23.68 36.21
CA ALA A 28 12.23 23.22 37.58
C ALA A 28 13.44 22.39 38.02
N ILE A 29 14.28 23.02 38.84
CA ILE A 29 15.41 22.38 39.52
C ILE A 29 14.83 21.51 40.64
N ALA A 30 15.06 20.20 40.59
CA ALA A 30 14.82 19.27 41.68
C ALA A 30 16.10 18.45 41.96
N GLN A 31 16.31 18.17 43.23
CA GLN A 31 17.59 17.94 43.91
C GLN A 31 18.21 16.54 43.78
N ASN A 32 19.55 16.56 43.70
CA ASN A 32 20.57 15.62 44.21
C ASN A 32 20.93 14.31 43.48
N SER A 33 21.93 14.40 42.57
CA SER A 33 23.22 13.72 42.73
C SER A 33 24.36 14.69 42.32
N SER A 34 25.16 15.15 43.28
CA SER A 34 26.05 16.32 43.14
C SER A 34 27.47 16.01 42.63
N LEU A 35 27.64 14.90 41.90
CA LEU A 35 28.86 14.56 41.15
C LEU A 35 28.59 14.32 39.65
N ASP A 36 27.33 14.08 39.25
CA ASP A 36 26.93 13.64 37.89
C ASP A 36 26.49 14.76 36.94
N SER A 37 26.03 15.91 37.43
CA SER A 37 25.39 16.92 36.57
C SER A 37 26.36 17.57 35.58
N GLY A 38 27.63 17.78 35.98
CA GLY A 38 28.64 18.37 35.10
C GLY A 38 29.04 17.46 33.94
N GLN A 39 29.23 16.16 34.23
CA GLN A 39 29.54 15.16 33.21
C GLN A 39 28.34 14.96 32.26
N ALA A 40 27.13 14.83 32.80
CA ALA A 40 25.92 14.70 31.98
C ALA A 40 25.70 15.93 31.07
N VAL A 41 25.92 17.15 31.59
CA VAL A 41 25.84 18.38 30.79
C VAL A 41 26.92 18.41 29.70
N PHE A 42 28.14 17.97 30.02
CA PHE A 42 29.22 17.85 29.04
C PHE A 42 28.88 16.84 27.94
N GLU A 43 28.36 15.66 28.30
CA GLU A 43 27.99 14.62 27.33
C GLU A 43 26.81 15.03 26.45
N VAL A 44 25.82 15.74 27.00
CA VAL A 44 24.73 16.36 26.23
C VAL A 44 25.27 17.38 25.25
N LEU A 45 26.15 18.29 25.69
CA LEU A 45 26.73 19.31 24.81
C LEU A 45 27.62 18.70 23.72
N ALA A 46 28.44 17.71 24.08
CA ALA A 46 29.26 16.97 23.13
C ALA A 46 28.39 16.26 22.09
N SER A 47 27.25 15.70 22.50
CA SER A 47 26.28 15.05 21.60
C SER A 47 25.60 16.05 20.64
N GLU A 48 25.26 17.25 21.10
CA GLU A 48 24.73 18.30 20.21
C GLU A 48 25.79 18.80 19.21
N ILE A 49 27.06 18.88 19.61
CA ILE A 49 28.17 19.16 18.68
C ILE A 49 28.35 18.02 17.67
N ALA A 50 28.24 16.76 18.12
CA ALA A 50 28.29 15.60 17.24
C ALA A 50 27.16 15.64 16.20
N LEU A 51 25.93 16.01 16.59
CA LEU A 51 24.82 16.22 15.65
C LEU A 51 25.12 17.31 14.60
N GLN A 52 25.72 18.43 15.01
CA GLN A 52 26.13 19.48 14.07
C GLN A 52 27.19 19.00 13.07
N ARG A 53 27.99 18.01 13.44
CA ARG A 53 29.00 17.36 12.58
C ARG A 53 28.43 16.22 11.73
N GLY A 54 27.14 15.90 11.87
CA GLY A 54 26.50 14.80 11.16
C GLY A 54 26.67 13.43 11.83
N GLU A 55 27.23 13.38 13.04
CA GLU A 55 27.50 12.14 13.79
C GLU A 55 26.26 11.70 14.61
N ALA A 56 25.12 11.52 13.91
CA ALA A 56 23.84 11.23 14.55
C ALA A 56 23.82 9.92 15.37
N GLY A 57 24.56 8.90 14.92
CA GLY A 57 24.67 7.62 15.64
C GLY A 57 25.40 7.73 16.99
N LEU A 58 26.44 8.58 17.06
CA LEU A 58 27.15 8.84 18.30
C LEU A 58 26.25 9.58 19.28
N ALA A 59 25.63 10.67 18.83
CA ALA A 59 24.71 11.44 19.66
C ALA A 59 23.53 10.59 20.16
N TYR A 60 22.93 9.78 19.30
CA TYR A 60 21.88 8.83 19.69
C TYR A 60 22.32 7.93 20.85
N THR A 61 23.50 7.32 20.73
CA THR A 61 24.02 6.35 21.70
C THR A 61 24.20 7.04 23.06
N THR A 62 24.85 8.21 23.07
CA THR A 62 25.05 8.98 24.30
C THR A 62 23.74 9.40 24.95
N TYR A 63 22.78 9.93 24.18
CA TYR A 63 21.47 10.32 24.74
C TYR A 63 20.70 9.13 25.32
N LEU A 64 20.72 7.99 24.65
CA LEU A 64 20.01 6.80 25.11
C LEU A 64 20.65 6.19 26.37
N GLU A 65 21.98 6.21 26.44
CA GLU A 65 22.72 5.77 27.62
C GLU A 65 22.48 6.69 28.81
N LEU A 66 22.60 8.01 28.63
CA LEU A 66 22.28 8.99 29.66
C LEU A 66 20.84 8.88 30.14
N ALA A 67 19.88 8.64 29.24
CA ALA A 67 18.48 8.44 29.61
C ALA A 67 18.31 7.30 30.61
N ARG A 68 19.04 6.19 30.42
CA ARG A 68 18.99 5.02 31.31
C ARG A 68 19.76 5.23 32.61
N GLN A 69 20.89 5.91 32.56
CA GLN A 69 21.71 6.17 33.75
C GLN A 69 21.04 7.16 34.71
N LEU A 70 20.36 8.17 34.15
CA LEU A 70 19.72 9.25 34.91
C LEU A 70 18.21 9.04 35.12
N ASP A 71 17.65 7.94 34.61
CA ASP A 71 16.21 7.67 34.57
C ASP A 71 15.39 8.84 34.01
N ASP A 72 15.91 9.58 33.01
CA ASP A 72 15.27 10.76 32.44
C ASP A 72 14.58 10.46 31.09
N PRO A 73 13.23 10.40 31.04
CA PRO A 73 12.50 10.12 29.81
C PRO A 73 12.70 11.18 28.71
N ARG A 74 13.09 12.41 29.05
CA ARG A 74 13.31 13.49 28.05
C ARG A 74 14.53 13.20 27.19
N LEU A 75 15.55 12.56 27.75
CA LEU A 75 16.75 12.17 27.02
C LEU A 75 16.45 11.01 26.07
N ALA A 76 15.60 10.06 26.48
CA ALA A 76 15.13 9.00 25.58
C ALA A 76 14.26 9.56 24.43
N GLN A 77 13.41 10.55 24.72
CA GLN A 77 12.68 11.28 23.67
C GLN A 77 13.66 11.95 22.68
N ARG A 78 14.71 12.61 23.17
CA ARG A 78 15.72 13.25 22.30
C ARG A 78 16.45 12.23 21.43
N ALA A 79 16.85 11.09 21.99
CA ALA A 79 17.43 9.99 21.23
C ALA A 79 16.47 9.51 20.11
N MET A 80 15.19 9.35 20.40
CA MET A 80 14.17 8.98 19.41
C MET A 80 14.07 10.01 18.29
N GLU A 81 14.03 11.32 18.60
CA GLU A 81 13.99 12.40 17.60
C GLU A 81 15.22 12.41 16.67
N ILE A 82 16.40 12.15 17.24
CA ILE A 82 17.65 12.01 16.49
C ILE A 82 17.53 10.85 15.50
N ALA A 83 17.09 9.68 15.97
CA ALA A 83 16.94 8.49 15.14
C ALA A 83 15.90 8.68 14.02
N ILE A 84 14.76 9.33 14.30
CA ILE A 84 13.77 9.69 13.27
C ILE A 84 14.39 10.60 12.21
N THR A 85 15.12 11.63 12.64
CA THR A 85 15.77 12.60 11.73
C THR A 85 16.84 11.94 10.88
N ALA A 86 17.54 10.96 11.44
CA ALA A 86 18.55 10.16 10.76
C ALA A 86 17.96 9.08 9.83
N GLY A 87 16.64 8.88 9.81
CA GLY A 87 16.00 7.84 9.01
C GLY A 87 16.31 6.42 9.52
N ALA A 88 16.54 6.26 10.83
CA ALA A 88 16.85 4.99 11.48
C ALA A 88 15.64 4.47 12.29
N PRO A 89 14.67 3.77 11.65
CA PRO A 89 13.40 3.41 12.26
C PRO A 89 13.53 2.46 13.46
N ASP A 90 14.48 1.53 13.43
CA ASP A 90 14.70 0.59 14.53
C ASP A 90 15.29 1.28 15.78
N LEU A 91 16.22 2.22 15.57
CA LEU A 91 16.78 3.03 16.65
C LEU A 91 15.73 3.98 17.25
N ALA A 92 14.86 4.54 16.41
CA ALA A 92 13.74 5.35 16.86
C ALA A 92 12.78 4.53 17.72
N LEU A 93 12.48 3.30 17.30
CA LEU A 93 11.62 2.39 18.06
C LEU A 93 12.24 2.00 19.40
N GLN A 94 13.53 1.67 19.43
CA GLN A 94 14.26 1.35 20.67
C GLN A 94 14.26 2.52 21.66
N ALA A 95 14.46 3.74 21.16
CA ALA A 95 14.41 4.93 22.00
C ALA A 95 12.99 5.23 22.49
N ALA A 96 11.97 5.03 21.65
CA ALA A 96 10.57 5.17 22.05
C ALA A 96 10.15 4.12 23.12
N GLN A 97 10.64 2.89 23.02
CA GLN A 97 10.45 1.87 24.06
C GLN A 97 11.12 2.26 25.37
N THR A 98 12.34 2.79 25.30
CA THR A 98 13.06 3.29 26.48
C THR A 98 12.30 4.48 27.09
N TRP A 99 11.81 5.40 26.25
CA TRP A 99 11.01 6.54 26.68
C TRP A 99 9.72 6.11 27.40
N ASP A 100 8.98 5.13 26.87
CA ASP A 100 7.79 4.57 27.52
C ASP A 100 8.13 3.88 28.85
N SER A 101 9.26 3.18 28.94
CA SER A 101 9.68 2.48 30.16
C SER A 101 10.10 3.42 31.30
N LEU A 102 10.70 4.56 30.96
CA LEU A 102 11.16 5.57 31.93
C LEU A 102 10.05 6.56 32.30
N ALA A 103 9.03 6.70 31.46
CA ALA A 103 7.94 7.62 31.71
C ALA A 103 7.05 7.14 32.86
N GLY A 104 6.58 8.11 33.66
CA GLY A 104 5.67 7.81 34.76
C GLY A 104 4.34 7.21 34.27
N PRO A 105 3.66 6.39 35.09
CA PRO A 105 2.50 5.57 34.67
C PRO A 105 1.27 6.37 34.21
N LYS A 106 1.24 7.69 34.45
CA LYS A 106 0.17 8.60 34.02
C LYS A 106 0.46 9.29 32.68
N GLN A 107 1.68 9.15 32.15
CA GLN A 107 2.08 9.80 30.90
C GLN A 107 1.78 8.86 29.72
N THR A 108 0.74 9.17 28.94
CA THR A 108 0.35 8.35 27.77
C THR A 108 1.15 8.69 26.51
N LYS A 109 1.76 9.87 26.47
CA LYS A 109 2.41 10.40 25.26
C LYS A 109 3.52 9.51 24.68
N PRO A 110 4.44 8.95 25.49
CA PRO A 110 5.48 8.05 24.98
C PRO A 110 4.87 6.81 24.33
N LYS A 111 3.83 6.24 24.96
CA LYS A 111 3.10 5.08 24.46
C LYS A 111 2.36 5.37 23.15
N GLU A 112 1.73 6.53 23.01
CA GLU A 112 1.12 6.97 21.75
C GLU A 112 2.14 7.01 20.61
N VAL A 113 3.34 7.53 20.88
CA VAL A 113 4.41 7.59 19.89
C VAL A 113 4.95 6.19 19.57
N LEU A 114 5.14 5.34 20.58
CA LEU A 114 5.57 3.96 20.40
C LEU A 114 4.60 3.17 19.50
N VAL A 115 3.29 3.24 19.77
CA VAL A 115 2.25 2.60 18.94
C VAL A 115 2.31 3.11 17.50
N THR A 116 2.44 4.43 17.32
CA THR A 116 2.50 5.04 15.99
C THR A 116 3.74 4.59 15.22
N LEU A 117 4.91 4.53 15.86
CA LEU A 117 6.15 4.07 15.23
C LEU A 117 6.09 2.58 14.87
N LEU A 118 5.53 1.73 15.74
CA LEU A 118 5.33 0.32 15.42
C LEU A 118 4.47 0.14 14.16
N ILE A 119 3.35 0.85 14.09
CA ILE A 119 2.44 0.82 12.93
C ILE A 119 3.12 1.33 11.66
N LEU A 120 3.80 2.49 11.73
CA LEU A 120 4.47 3.06 10.56
C LEU A 120 5.62 2.18 10.04
N ASN A 121 6.26 1.42 10.93
CA ASN A 121 7.28 0.44 10.60
C ASN A 121 6.69 -0.93 10.22
N GLN A 122 5.38 -1.03 9.94
CA GLN A 122 4.67 -2.24 9.53
C GLN A 122 4.65 -3.37 10.58
N ARG A 123 4.94 -3.07 11.85
CA ARG A 123 4.93 -4.01 12.96
C ARG A 123 3.57 -3.99 13.67
N TRP A 124 2.52 -4.32 12.92
CA TRP A 124 1.13 -4.25 13.37
C TRP A 124 0.86 -5.17 14.57
N SER A 125 1.34 -6.41 14.50
CA SER A 125 1.26 -7.38 15.59
C SER A 125 1.90 -6.90 16.90
N ASP A 126 3.08 -6.29 16.81
CA ASP A 126 3.78 -5.74 17.99
C ASP A 126 3.08 -4.50 18.58
N ALA A 127 2.31 -3.76 17.78
CA ALA A 127 1.56 -2.59 18.22
C ALA A 127 0.35 -2.92 19.09
N VAL A 128 -0.17 -4.16 19.04
CA VAL A 128 -1.41 -4.56 19.74
C VAL A 128 -1.30 -4.35 21.24
N LYS A 129 -0.29 -4.94 21.91
CA LYS A 129 -0.17 -4.86 23.38
C LYS A 129 0.04 -3.42 23.87
N PRO A 130 0.96 -2.61 23.29
CA PRO A 130 1.10 -1.20 23.67
C PRO A 130 -0.17 -0.39 23.41
N ALA A 131 -0.88 -0.64 22.31
CA ALA A 131 -2.12 0.07 21.98
C ALA A 131 -3.23 -0.23 23.01
N ILE A 132 -3.45 -1.50 23.36
CA ILE A 132 -4.41 -1.88 24.40
C ILE A 132 -4.04 -1.24 25.75
N SER A 133 -2.75 -1.29 26.11
CA SER A 133 -2.25 -0.67 27.34
C SER A 133 -2.50 0.84 27.37
N LEU A 134 -2.28 1.54 26.26
CA LEU A 134 -2.58 2.96 26.09
C LEU A 134 -4.08 3.25 26.23
N LEU A 135 -4.91 2.52 25.49
CA LEU A 135 -6.36 2.73 25.45
C LEU A 135 -7.02 2.48 26.81
N ASN A 136 -6.49 1.56 27.61
CA ASN A 136 -6.97 1.31 28.98
C ASN A 136 -6.69 2.46 29.95
N GLN A 137 -5.72 3.33 29.65
CA GLN A 137 -5.41 4.52 30.45
C GLN A 137 -6.22 5.75 30.01
N GLN A 138 -7.00 5.63 28.94
CA GLN A 138 -7.73 6.72 28.32
C GLN A 138 -9.23 6.71 28.66
N THR A 139 -9.80 7.91 28.73
CA THR A 139 -11.26 8.10 28.75
C THR A 139 -11.88 7.61 27.43
N PRO A 140 -13.19 7.27 27.39
CA PRO A 140 -13.84 6.81 26.15
C PRO A 140 -13.65 7.76 24.96
N ALA A 141 -13.71 9.08 25.17
CA ALA A 141 -13.51 10.07 24.11
C ALA A 141 -12.06 10.10 23.58
N GLN A 142 -11.07 9.91 24.46
CA GLN A 142 -9.67 9.81 24.07
C GLN A 142 -9.40 8.52 23.29
N ARG A 143 -9.96 7.38 23.74
CA ARG A 143 -9.87 6.10 23.03
C ARG A 143 -10.36 6.22 21.61
N GLU A 144 -11.54 6.82 21.41
CA GLU A 144 -12.13 7.00 20.09
C GLU A 144 -11.23 7.85 19.18
N LYS A 145 -10.65 8.94 19.70
CA LYS A 145 -9.67 9.75 18.96
C LYS A 145 -8.43 8.93 18.57
N THR A 146 -7.87 8.15 19.49
CA THR A 146 -6.70 7.29 19.21
C THR A 146 -7.03 6.18 18.21
N LEU A 147 -8.21 5.57 18.31
CA LEU A 147 -8.66 4.56 17.35
C LEU A 147 -8.83 5.14 15.94
N LEU A 148 -9.36 6.36 15.80
CA LEU A 148 -9.45 7.06 14.51
C LEU A 148 -8.05 7.31 13.91
N GLN A 149 -7.06 7.63 14.74
CA GLN A 149 -5.67 7.76 14.30
C GLN A 149 -5.12 6.42 13.80
N ILE A 150 -5.29 5.34 14.55
CA ILE A 150 -4.88 3.98 14.13
C ILE A 150 -5.59 3.57 12.84
N GLN A 151 -6.90 3.79 12.74
CA GLN A 151 -7.70 3.51 11.56
C GLN A 151 -7.15 4.23 10.31
N SER A 152 -6.79 5.51 10.44
CA SER A 152 -6.24 6.29 9.33
C SER A 152 -4.90 5.75 8.81
N LEU A 153 -4.19 4.98 9.63
CA LEU A 153 -2.91 4.34 9.26
C LEU A 153 -3.09 2.99 8.58
N LEU A 154 -4.28 2.36 8.65
CA LEU A 154 -4.55 1.07 7.99
C LEU A 154 -4.30 1.15 6.48
N ALA A 155 -4.64 2.27 5.85
CA ALA A 155 -4.42 2.51 4.42
C ALA A 155 -2.92 2.53 4.01
N LYS A 156 -2.00 2.58 4.99
CA LYS A 156 -0.54 2.53 4.76
C LYS A 156 0.04 1.14 5.05
N ALA A 157 -0.79 0.17 5.39
CA ALA A 157 -0.34 -1.19 5.65
C ALA A 157 0.13 -1.84 4.36
N ASN A 158 1.35 -2.38 4.35
CA ASN A 158 1.81 -3.25 3.27
C ASN A 158 1.06 -4.59 3.29
N ASN A 159 0.68 -5.04 4.49
CA ASN A 159 -0.12 -6.23 4.71
C ASN A 159 -1.43 -5.85 5.40
N GLU A 160 -2.44 -5.54 4.59
CA GLU A 160 -3.79 -5.21 5.08
C GLU A 160 -4.36 -6.29 6.00
N SER A 161 -4.04 -7.56 5.70
CA SER A 161 -4.55 -8.70 6.49
C SER A 161 -4.02 -8.70 7.92
N GLU A 162 -2.74 -8.40 8.11
CA GLU A 162 -2.15 -8.28 9.45
C GLU A 162 -2.68 -7.05 10.17
N ALA A 163 -2.76 -5.92 9.48
CA ALA A 163 -3.21 -4.66 10.04
C ALA A 163 -4.66 -4.73 10.56
N LEU A 164 -5.57 -5.33 9.78
CA LEU A 164 -6.95 -5.54 10.19
C LEU A 164 -7.06 -6.52 11.37
N ARG A 165 -6.26 -7.59 11.42
CA ARG A 165 -6.25 -8.49 12.58
C ARG A 165 -5.79 -7.77 13.85
N ALA A 166 -4.71 -6.99 13.75
CA ALA A 166 -4.23 -6.17 14.87
C ALA A 166 -5.30 -5.16 15.33
N PHE A 167 -6.00 -4.50 14.39
CA PHE A 167 -7.08 -3.58 14.72
C PHE A 167 -8.25 -4.28 15.43
N TYR A 168 -8.62 -5.48 14.99
CA TYR A 168 -9.64 -6.30 15.67
C TYR A 168 -9.22 -6.63 17.11
N GLU A 169 -8.00 -7.12 17.32
CA GLU A 169 -7.49 -7.45 18.66
C GLU A 169 -7.48 -6.23 19.59
N ILE A 170 -7.08 -5.07 19.06
CA ILE A 170 -7.09 -3.81 19.81
C ILE A 170 -8.52 -3.43 20.23
N VAL A 171 -9.46 -3.38 19.29
CA VAL A 171 -10.82 -2.87 19.54
C VAL A 171 -11.66 -3.84 20.36
N SER A 172 -11.54 -5.16 20.11
CA SER A 172 -12.31 -6.19 20.83
C SER A 172 -12.02 -6.23 22.34
N SER A 173 -10.81 -5.80 22.74
CA SER A 173 -10.41 -5.67 24.15
C SER A 173 -11.11 -4.54 24.91
N LEU A 174 -11.74 -3.59 24.20
CA LEU A 174 -12.27 -2.38 24.80
C LEU A 174 -13.71 -2.56 25.29
N LYS A 175 -13.99 -1.98 26.46
CA LYS A 175 -15.34 -1.81 27.01
C LYS A 175 -15.53 -0.37 27.53
N PRO A 176 -16.62 0.33 27.16
CA PRO A 176 -17.57 -0.02 26.10
C PRO A 176 -16.93 -0.02 24.69
N GLU A 177 -17.59 -0.67 23.72
CA GLU A 177 -17.22 -0.63 22.29
C GLU A 177 -17.30 0.82 21.73
N PRO A 178 -16.52 1.16 20.68
CA PRO A 178 -16.57 2.48 20.05
C PRO A 178 -17.96 2.77 19.46
N LYS A 179 -18.31 4.05 19.34
CA LYS A 179 -19.66 4.46 18.86
C LYS A 179 -19.62 5.06 17.46
N ASP A 180 -18.48 5.60 17.06
CA ASP A 180 -18.26 6.14 15.72
C ASP A 180 -18.61 5.09 14.63
N PRO A 181 -19.47 5.43 13.66
CA PRO A 181 -19.87 4.50 12.60
C PRO A 181 -18.70 3.99 11.75
N GLY A 182 -17.69 4.83 11.49
CA GLY A 182 -16.51 4.45 10.72
C GLY A 182 -15.62 3.44 11.45
N LEU A 183 -15.44 3.63 12.76
CA LEU A 183 -14.76 2.66 13.62
C LEU A 183 -15.52 1.35 13.72
N LEU A 184 -16.85 1.40 13.88
CA LEU A 184 -17.69 0.19 13.89
C LEU A 184 -17.60 -0.57 12.57
N TYR A 185 -17.63 0.12 11.43
CA TYR A 185 -17.48 -0.52 10.13
C TYR A 185 -16.11 -1.20 10.02
N THR A 186 -15.03 -0.47 10.35
CA THR A 186 -13.66 -1.03 10.32
C THR A 186 -13.52 -2.21 11.28
N TYR A 187 -14.12 -2.13 12.47
CA TYR A 187 -14.13 -3.23 13.43
C TYR A 187 -14.86 -4.46 12.87
N ALA A 188 -15.97 -4.28 12.17
CA ALA A 188 -16.68 -5.38 11.51
C ALA A 188 -15.83 -6.05 10.41
N MET A 189 -15.18 -5.27 9.55
CA MET A 189 -14.29 -5.81 8.49
C MET A 189 -13.06 -6.49 9.10
N SER A 190 -12.52 -5.93 10.18
CA SER A 190 -11.41 -6.50 10.94
C SER A 190 -11.79 -7.82 11.61
N ALA A 191 -13.03 -7.93 12.10
CA ALA A 191 -13.58 -9.15 12.67
C ALA A 191 -13.71 -10.26 11.62
N GLU A 192 -14.23 -9.94 10.42
CA GLU A 192 -14.26 -10.88 9.28
C GLU A 192 -12.85 -11.38 8.94
N LYS A 193 -11.88 -10.46 8.86
CA LYS A 193 -10.50 -10.82 8.54
C LYS A 193 -9.84 -11.72 9.59
N SER A 194 -10.34 -11.64 10.82
CA SER A 194 -9.92 -12.44 11.98
C SER A 194 -10.75 -13.72 12.14
N GLY A 195 -11.74 -13.98 11.27
CA GLY A 195 -12.60 -15.16 11.31
C GLY A 195 -13.80 -15.05 12.27
N HIS A 196 -14.01 -13.88 12.89
CA HIS A 196 -15.09 -13.62 13.84
C HIS A 196 -16.35 -13.10 13.13
N MET A 197 -16.98 -14.00 12.35
CA MET A 197 -18.14 -13.70 11.50
C MET A 197 -19.37 -13.27 12.29
N ASP A 198 -19.55 -13.79 13.51
CA ASP A 198 -20.61 -13.41 14.42
C ASP A 198 -20.49 -11.94 14.87
N VAL A 199 -19.26 -11.50 15.15
CA VAL A 199 -18.95 -10.12 15.51
C VAL A 199 -19.16 -9.19 14.31
N MET A 200 -18.70 -9.59 13.12
CA MET A 200 -18.94 -8.84 11.89
C MET A 200 -20.44 -8.64 11.65
N GLU A 201 -21.23 -9.71 11.66
CA GLU A 201 -22.67 -9.64 11.39
C GLU A 201 -23.40 -8.80 12.45
N ARG A 202 -23.10 -8.99 13.73
CA ARG A 202 -23.69 -8.19 14.83
C ARG A 202 -23.40 -6.70 14.64
N THR A 203 -22.15 -6.35 14.36
CA THR A 203 -21.70 -4.96 14.26
C THR A 203 -22.30 -4.28 13.03
N LEU A 204 -22.33 -4.92 11.87
CA LEU A 204 -22.98 -4.36 10.67
C LEU A 204 -24.48 -4.18 10.88
N ARG A 205 -25.16 -5.13 11.53
CA ARG A 205 -26.57 -4.99 11.89
C ARG A 205 -26.82 -3.83 12.86
N GLU A 206 -25.89 -3.52 13.74
CA GLU A 206 -25.96 -2.32 14.59
C GLU A 206 -25.85 -1.05 13.77
N ILE A 207 -24.88 -0.96 12.85
CA ILE A 207 -24.74 0.19 11.95
C ILE A 207 -26.04 0.39 11.17
N LEU A 208 -26.59 -0.66 10.57
CA LEU A 208 -27.82 -0.62 9.78
C LEU A 208 -29.08 -0.31 10.62
N ARG A 209 -29.07 -0.59 11.93
CA ARG A 209 -30.14 -0.17 12.83
C ARG A 209 -30.16 1.35 13.03
N LYS A 210 -28.97 1.97 13.10
CA LYS A 210 -28.81 3.43 13.27
C LYS A 210 -28.93 4.17 11.92
N ASN A 211 -28.37 3.61 10.86
CA ASN A 211 -28.43 4.12 9.51
C ASN A 211 -28.83 3.01 8.51
N PRO A 212 -30.14 2.82 8.27
CA PRO A 212 -30.64 1.76 7.37
C PRO A 212 -30.22 1.89 5.91
N ASN A 213 -29.66 3.02 5.50
CA ASN A 213 -29.24 3.33 4.13
C ASN A 213 -27.71 3.42 4.00
N ASP A 214 -26.95 2.94 4.99
CA ASP A 214 -25.50 2.84 4.88
C ASP A 214 -25.11 1.84 3.79
N VAL A 215 -24.71 2.36 2.62
CA VAL A 215 -24.45 1.57 1.41
C VAL A 215 -23.37 0.52 1.63
N ASN A 216 -22.28 0.90 2.31
CA ASN A 216 -21.16 0.02 2.57
C ASN A 216 -21.56 -1.14 3.49
N SER A 217 -22.29 -0.87 4.57
CA SER A 217 -22.75 -1.91 5.51
C SER A 217 -23.80 -2.82 4.88
N LEU A 218 -24.69 -2.29 4.04
CA LEU A 218 -25.64 -3.10 3.27
C LEU A 218 -24.90 -4.07 2.34
N ASN A 219 -23.92 -3.56 1.59
CA ASN A 219 -23.14 -4.38 0.67
C ASN A 219 -22.31 -5.43 1.41
N ALA A 220 -21.53 -5.01 2.42
CA ALA A 220 -20.64 -5.92 3.15
C ALA A 220 -21.40 -7.04 3.88
N LEU A 221 -22.53 -6.72 4.55
CA LEU A 221 -23.35 -7.74 5.20
C LEU A 221 -23.96 -8.69 4.17
N GLY A 222 -24.53 -8.15 3.11
CA GLY A 222 -25.15 -8.96 2.07
C GLY A 222 -24.13 -9.86 1.36
N TYR A 223 -22.97 -9.33 0.98
CA TYR A 223 -21.89 -10.08 0.34
C TYR A 223 -21.38 -11.20 1.24
N SER A 224 -21.09 -10.92 2.52
CA SER A 224 -20.62 -11.93 3.47
C SER A 224 -21.63 -13.08 3.67
N LEU A 225 -22.93 -12.77 3.68
CA LEU A 225 -23.98 -13.78 3.73
C LEU A 225 -24.02 -14.62 2.45
N ALA A 226 -23.97 -13.97 1.29
CA ALA A 226 -23.92 -14.65 -0.01
C ALA A 226 -22.71 -15.57 -0.13
N ASP A 227 -21.53 -15.06 0.22
CA ASP A 227 -20.26 -15.77 0.08
C ASP A 227 -20.17 -17.02 0.98
N ARG A 228 -20.83 -17.00 2.14
CA ARG A 228 -20.95 -18.16 3.02
C ARG A 228 -22.13 -19.08 2.69
N ASN A 229 -22.87 -18.81 1.61
CA ASN A 229 -24.10 -19.51 1.23
C ASN A 229 -25.23 -19.42 2.26
N GLN A 230 -25.28 -18.34 3.04
CA GLN A 230 -26.20 -18.18 4.15
C GLN A 230 -27.24 -17.12 3.84
N LYS A 231 -28.49 -17.36 4.26
CA LYS A 231 -29.59 -16.36 4.20
C LYS A 231 -29.69 -15.65 2.83
N LEU A 232 -29.52 -16.38 1.72
CA LEU A 232 -29.43 -15.82 0.37
C LEU A 232 -30.56 -14.83 0.01
N PRO A 233 -31.84 -15.06 0.40
CA PRO A 233 -32.89 -14.07 0.17
C PRO A 233 -32.67 -12.74 0.90
N GLU A 234 -32.11 -12.78 2.11
CA GLU A 234 -31.73 -11.57 2.86
C GLU A 234 -30.53 -10.89 2.20
N ALA A 235 -29.50 -11.66 1.83
CA ALA A 235 -28.33 -11.15 1.13
C ALA A 235 -28.71 -10.39 -0.15
N LEU A 236 -29.57 -10.99 -0.99
CA LEU A 236 -30.06 -10.36 -2.21
C LEU A 236 -30.80 -9.06 -1.91
N LYS A 237 -31.64 -9.02 -0.86
CA LYS A 237 -32.38 -7.81 -0.47
C LYS A 237 -31.43 -6.68 -0.04
N LEU A 238 -30.41 -7.00 0.77
CA LEU A 238 -29.42 -6.04 1.25
C LEU A 238 -28.59 -5.46 0.10
N ILE A 239 -28.03 -6.32 -0.75
CA ILE A 239 -27.20 -5.90 -1.90
C ILE A 239 -28.04 -5.17 -2.94
N SER A 240 -29.26 -5.64 -3.22
CA SER A 240 -30.16 -4.93 -4.15
C SER A 240 -30.47 -3.50 -3.66
N LYS A 241 -30.64 -3.32 -2.34
CA LYS A 241 -30.82 -1.99 -1.75
C LYS A 241 -29.54 -1.15 -1.87
N ALA A 242 -28.37 -1.72 -1.62
CA ALA A 242 -27.09 -1.04 -1.83
C ALA A 242 -26.94 -0.57 -3.29
N ASN A 243 -27.25 -1.44 -4.26
CA ASN A 243 -27.18 -1.13 -5.68
C ASN A 243 -28.20 -0.05 -6.09
N GLN A 244 -29.40 -0.05 -5.52
CA GLN A 244 -30.38 1.03 -5.75
C GLN A 244 -29.88 2.40 -5.25
N LEU A 245 -29.16 2.41 -4.12
CA LEU A 245 -28.59 3.64 -3.55
C LEU A 245 -27.31 4.09 -4.27
N SER A 246 -26.59 3.18 -4.92
CA SER A 246 -25.33 3.45 -5.63
C SER A 246 -25.22 2.64 -6.93
N PRO A 247 -26.06 2.92 -7.95
CA PRO A 247 -26.19 2.08 -9.16
C PRO A 247 -25.01 2.15 -10.14
N LYS A 248 -24.02 3.00 -9.85
CA LYS A 248 -22.82 3.17 -10.67
C LYS A 248 -21.56 2.59 -10.01
N ASP A 249 -21.73 1.87 -8.89
CA ASP A 249 -20.63 1.25 -8.18
C ASP A 249 -20.41 -0.17 -8.70
N GLY A 250 -19.29 -0.38 -9.40
CA GLY A 250 -18.93 -1.68 -9.95
C GLY A 250 -18.75 -2.77 -8.89
N PHE A 251 -18.32 -2.44 -7.66
CA PHE A 251 -18.14 -3.43 -6.59
C PHE A 251 -19.47 -3.92 -6.01
N ILE A 252 -20.47 -3.03 -5.96
CA ILE A 252 -21.82 -3.41 -5.51
C ILE A 252 -22.50 -4.24 -6.59
N LEU A 253 -22.30 -3.91 -7.87
CA LEU A 253 -22.80 -4.72 -8.98
C LEU A 253 -22.13 -6.09 -9.02
N ASP A 254 -20.83 -6.17 -8.72
CA ASP A 254 -20.11 -7.45 -8.53
C ASP A 254 -20.75 -8.29 -7.41
N SER A 255 -20.98 -7.67 -6.24
CA SER A 255 -21.65 -8.33 -5.11
C SER A 255 -23.06 -8.81 -5.48
N LEU A 256 -23.80 -8.04 -6.30
CA LEU A 256 -25.13 -8.41 -6.79
C LEU A 256 -25.09 -9.60 -7.76
N GLY A 257 -24.10 -9.62 -8.65
CA GLY A 257 -23.81 -10.76 -9.50
C GLY A 257 -23.47 -12.00 -8.68
N TRP A 258 -22.61 -11.85 -7.68
CA TRP A 258 -22.19 -12.94 -6.79
C TRP A 258 -23.37 -13.57 -6.06
N VAL A 259 -24.26 -12.79 -5.43
CA VAL A 259 -25.43 -13.37 -4.76
C VAL A 259 -26.38 -14.07 -5.73
N ASN A 260 -26.55 -13.56 -6.95
CA ASN A 260 -27.36 -14.22 -7.96
C ASN A 260 -26.75 -15.56 -8.41
N PHE A 261 -25.43 -15.63 -8.53
CA PHE A 261 -24.71 -16.88 -8.78
C PHE A 261 -24.96 -17.90 -7.66
N ARG A 262 -24.84 -17.48 -6.39
CA ARG A 262 -25.10 -18.35 -5.23
C ARG A 262 -26.55 -18.83 -5.14
N MET A 263 -27.48 -18.09 -5.74
CA MET A 263 -28.88 -18.49 -5.91
C MET A 263 -29.12 -19.36 -7.16
N GLY A 264 -28.09 -19.74 -7.91
CA GLY A 264 -28.16 -20.56 -9.12
C GLY A 264 -28.58 -19.80 -10.38
N LYS A 265 -28.66 -18.47 -10.34
CA LYS A 265 -29.06 -17.63 -11.48
C LYS A 265 -27.85 -17.25 -12.33
N ASN A 266 -27.16 -18.28 -12.84
CA ASN A 266 -25.82 -18.13 -13.43
C ASN A 266 -25.78 -17.17 -14.64
N THR A 267 -26.79 -17.21 -15.51
CA THR A 267 -26.87 -16.30 -16.68
C THR A 267 -26.97 -14.83 -16.26
N LEU A 268 -27.84 -14.53 -15.29
CA LEU A 268 -27.99 -13.17 -14.76
C LEU A 268 -26.73 -12.71 -14.02
N ALA A 269 -26.15 -13.62 -13.23
CA ALA A 269 -24.90 -13.34 -12.52
C ALA A 269 -23.78 -12.98 -13.49
N LEU A 270 -23.60 -13.77 -14.55
CA LEU A 270 -22.57 -13.51 -15.56
C LEU A 270 -22.78 -12.15 -16.24
N GLU A 271 -24.01 -11.80 -16.60
CA GLU A 271 -24.32 -10.48 -17.18
C GLU A 271 -23.94 -9.34 -16.23
N GLN A 272 -24.34 -9.44 -14.97
CA GLN A 272 -24.06 -8.43 -13.95
C GLN A 272 -22.57 -8.30 -13.64
N LEU A 273 -21.87 -9.42 -13.49
CA LEU A 273 -20.43 -9.45 -13.24
C LEU A 273 -19.65 -8.90 -14.44
N GLN A 274 -20.07 -9.20 -15.68
CA GLN A 274 -19.44 -8.65 -16.87
C GLN A 274 -19.65 -7.14 -16.96
N GLN A 275 -20.83 -6.64 -16.61
CA GLN A 275 -21.09 -5.21 -16.48
C GLN A 275 -20.21 -4.58 -15.39
N ALA A 276 -20.08 -5.22 -14.22
CA ALA A 276 -19.22 -4.77 -13.14
C ALA A 276 -17.76 -4.67 -13.58
N PHE A 277 -17.23 -5.69 -14.27
CA PHE A 277 -15.87 -5.70 -14.79
C PHE A 277 -15.65 -4.61 -15.85
N ASN A 278 -16.63 -4.34 -16.70
CA ASN A 278 -16.55 -3.26 -17.68
C ASN A 278 -16.57 -1.87 -17.03
N MET A 279 -17.30 -1.70 -15.92
CA MET A 279 -17.29 -0.45 -15.14
C MET A 279 -15.96 -0.27 -14.40
N LYS A 280 -15.44 -1.36 -13.84
CA LYS A 280 -14.22 -1.37 -13.04
C LYS A 280 -13.49 -2.70 -13.17
N PRO A 281 -12.46 -2.79 -14.02
CA PRO A 281 -11.68 -4.02 -14.16
C PRO A 281 -10.87 -4.30 -12.87
N GLU A 282 -11.21 -5.37 -12.17
CA GLU A 282 -10.54 -5.81 -10.93
C GLU A 282 -10.33 -7.33 -10.94
N ALA A 283 -9.29 -7.80 -10.24
CA ALA A 283 -8.95 -9.21 -10.17
C ALA A 283 -10.01 -10.05 -9.41
N ASP A 284 -10.64 -9.50 -8.37
CA ASP A 284 -11.74 -10.14 -7.65
C ASP A 284 -12.94 -10.41 -8.57
N ILE A 285 -13.33 -9.40 -9.36
CA ILE A 285 -14.46 -9.51 -10.30
C ILE A 285 -14.11 -10.53 -11.40
N ALA A 286 -12.87 -10.52 -11.90
CA ALA A 286 -12.41 -11.53 -12.85
C ALA A 286 -12.46 -12.95 -12.27
N ALA A 287 -12.13 -13.13 -10.98
CA ALA A 287 -12.24 -14.40 -10.29
C ALA A 287 -13.70 -14.88 -10.24
N HIS A 288 -14.63 -14.01 -9.84
CA HIS A 288 -16.06 -14.31 -9.82
C HIS A 288 -16.61 -14.67 -11.21
N ILE A 289 -16.30 -13.88 -12.25
CA ILE A 289 -16.73 -14.18 -13.63
C ILE A 289 -16.23 -15.56 -14.05
N GLY A 290 -14.93 -15.83 -13.85
CA GLY A 290 -14.34 -17.10 -14.24
C GLY A 290 -14.98 -18.29 -13.50
N GLU A 291 -15.30 -18.14 -12.22
CA GLU A 291 -16.05 -19.17 -11.49
C GLU A 291 -17.46 -19.41 -12.04
N VAL A 292 -18.21 -18.35 -12.35
CA VAL A 292 -19.53 -18.49 -12.97
C VAL A 292 -19.42 -19.21 -14.31
N LEU A 293 -18.46 -18.82 -15.15
CA LEU A 293 -18.20 -19.47 -16.45
C LEU A 293 -17.82 -20.94 -16.28
N TRP A 294 -16.99 -21.26 -15.28
CA TRP A 294 -16.60 -22.63 -14.96
C TRP A 294 -17.82 -23.50 -14.59
N VAL A 295 -18.69 -23.01 -13.71
CA VAL A 295 -19.93 -23.70 -13.33
C VAL A 295 -20.91 -23.84 -14.51
N MET A 296 -20.88 -22.89 -15.45
CA MET A 296 -21.65 -22.96 -16.70
C MET A 296 -21.03 -23.91 -17.74
N ASN A 297 -19.99 -24.66 -17.41
CA ASN A 297 -19.26 -25.56 -18.32
C ASN A 297 -18.64 -24.81 -19.53
N ARG A 298 -18.10 -23.61 -19.28
CA ARG A 298 -17.39 -22.75 -20.25
C ARG A 298 -15.92 -22.54 -19.83
N PRO A 299 -15.10 -23.60 -19.77
CA PRO A 299 -13.77 -23.55 -19.16
C PRO A 299 -12.79 -22.64 -19.89
N ILE A 300 -12.82 -22.60 -21.23
CA ILE A 300 -11.91 -21.74 -22.01
C ILE A 300 -12.10 -20.27 -21.64
N GLU A 301 -13.36 -19.82 -21.57
CA GLU A 301 -13.68 -18.43 -21.23
C GLU A 301 -13.38 -18.12 -19.76
N ALA A 302 -13.58 -19.08 -18.86
CA ALA A 302 -13.20 -18.95 -17.45
C ALA A 302 -11.70 -18.70 -17.31
N GLU A 303 -10.88 -19.48 -18.01
CA GLU A 303 -9.43 -19.35 -17.99
C GLU A 303 -8.94 -18.03 -18.59
N ASP A 304 -9.51 -17.61 -19.72
CA ASP A 304 -9.21 -16.30 -20.30
C ASP A 304 -9.50 -15.17 -19.31
N MET A 305 -10.61 -15.28 -18.56
CA MET A 305 -10.97 -14.30 -17.55
C MET A 305 -10.02 -14.34 -16.35
N TRP A 306 -9.67 -15.51 -15.84
CA TRP A 306 -8.68 -15.62 -14.76
C TRP A 306 -7.29 -15.09 -15.17
N ARG A 307 -6.87 -15.28 -16.43
CA ARG A 307 -5.63 -14.67 -16.95
C ARG A 307 -5.69 -13.15 -16.95
N LYS A 308 -6.82 -12.55 -17.37
CA LYS A 308 -7.04 -11.10 -17.24
C LYS A 308 -6.98 -10.66 -15.78
N GLY A 309 -7.60 -11.42 -14.87
CA GLY A 309 -7.49 -11.18 -13.43
C GLY A 309 -6.05 -11.18 -12.93
N GLN A 310 -5.23 -12.14 -13.35
CA GLN A 310 -3.80 -12.20 -12.99
C GLN A 310 -2.98 -11.04 -13.58
N GLN A 311 -3.33 -10.55 -14.77
CA GLN A 311 -2.70 -9.38 -15.37
C GLN A 311 -3.01 -8.09 -14.57
N LEU A 312 -4.19 -8.01 -13.95
CA LEU A 312 -4.58 -6.90 -13.07
C LEU A 312 -3.87 -7.00 -11.71
N ASP A 313 -3.99 -8.14 -11.04
CA ASP A 313 -3.31 -8.42 -9.78
C ASP A 313 -3.06 -9.93 -9.61
N ALA A 314 -1.82 -10.35 -9.86
CA ALA A 314 -1.39 -11.74 -9.69
C ALA A 314 -1.37 -12.20 -8.22
N ASN A 315 -1.37 -11.26 -7.27
CA ASN A 315 -1.36 -11.55 -5.85
C ASN A 315 -2.73 -11.51 -5.18
N ASN A 316 -3.78 -11.22 -5.95
CA ASN A 316 -5.13 -11.10 -5.46
C ASN A 316 -5.57 -12.38 -4.70
N PRO A 317 -6.01 -12.26 -3.44
CA PRO A 317 -6.33 -13.41 -2.60
C PRO A 317 -7.56 -14.18 -3.11
N THR A 318 -8.59 -13.49 -3.60
CA THR A 318 -9.82 -14.09 -4.11
C THR A 318 -9.53 -14.93 -5.35
N LEU A 319 -8.74 -14.39 -6.28
CA LEU A 319 -8.31 -15.10 -7.47
C LEU A 319 -7.45 -16.33 -7.13
N LYS A 320 -6.48 -16.18 -6.23
CA LYS A 320 -5.64 -17.31 -5.77
C LYS A 320 -6.47 -18.43 -5.16
N GLU A 321 -7.42 -18.11 -4.29
CA GLU A 321 -8.27 -19.11 -3.66
C GLU A 321 -9.22 -19.77 -4.66
N THR A 322 -9.79 -19.00 -5.59
CA THR A 322 -10.64 -19.51 -6.69
C THR A 322 -9.87 -20.50 -7.55
N LEU A 323 -8.67 -20.15 -7.99
CA LEU A 323 -7.82 -21.01 -8.80
C LEU A 323 -7.39 -22.26 -8.04
N LYS A 324 -6.98 -22.11 -6.77
CA LYS A 324 -6.63 -23.26 -5.93
C LYS A 324 -7.79 -24.27 -5.82
N ARG A 325 -9.03 -23.80 -5.72
CA ARG A 325 -10.22 -24.66 -5.60
C ARG A 325 -10.66 -25.27 -6.93
N LEU A 326 -10.69 -24.48 -8.01
CA LEU A 326 -11.31 -24.88 -9.28
C LEU A 326 -10.31 -25.40 -10.30
N LYS A 327 -9.04 -24.97 -10.21
CA LYS A 327 -7.97 -25.35 -11.12
C LYS A 327 -6.63 -25.42 -10.36
N PRO A 328 -6.42 -26.42 -9.49
CA PRO A 328 -5.22 -26.53 -8.66
C PRO A 328 -3.92 -26.68 -9.48
N ASP A 329 -4.02 -27.23 -10.70
CA ASP A 329 -2.91 -27.33 -11.66
C ASP A 329 -2.69 -26.02 -12.45
N TRP A 330 -3.28 -24.90 -11.99
CA TRP A 330 -3.01 -23.57 -12.53
C TRP A 330 -1.56 -23.17 -12.26
N SER A 331 -0.66 -23.62 -13.13
CA SER A 331 0.68 -23.07 -13.21
C SER A 331 0.61 -21.68 -13.82
N VAL A 332 1.37 -20.75 -13.26
CA VAL A 332 1.68 -19.45 -13.92
C VAL A 332 2.41 -19.67 -15.27
N ALA A 333 2.80 -20.91 -15.57
CA ALA A 333 3.38 -21.36 -16.83
C ALA A 333 2.30 -21.84 -17.81
N ASP A 334 2.52 -21.55 -19.10
CA ASP A 334 1.68 -21.77 -20.28
C ASP A 334 0.67 -20.63 -20.51
N THR A 335 1.05 -19.45 -20.99
CA THR A 335 2.16 -19.04 -21.84
C THR A 335 2.85 -17.82 -21.25
N ALA A 336 4.06 -17.96 -20.70
CA ALA A 336 4.96 -16.82 -20.63
C ALA A 336 5.17 -16.36 -22.08
N LEU A 337 4.75 -15.15 -22.42
CA LEU A 337 5.13 -14.53 -23.68
C LEU A 337 6.65 -14.43 -23.66
N LYS A 338 7.33 -15.43 -24.21
CA LYS A 338 8.77 -15.40 -24.43
C LYS A 338 9.00 -14.81 -25.80
N GLY A 339 9.46 -13.58 -25.81
CA GLY A 339 9.82 -12.85 -27.02
C GLY A 339 11.21 -12.26 -26.88
N SER A 340 11.97 -12.25 -27.96
CA SER A 340 13.20 -11.47 -28.06
C SER A 340 13.11 -10.61 -29.30
N TRP A 341 13.40 -9.33 -29.14
CA TRP A 341 13.48 -8.36 -30.23
C TRP A 341 14.86 -7.72 -30.21
N ASP A 342 15.56 -7.82 -31.33
CA ASP A 342 16.81 -7.13 -31.56
C ASP A 342 16.59 -6.07 -32.63
N GLY A 343 17.05 -4.86 -32.35
CA GLY A 343 16.78 -3.74 -33.25
C GLY A 343 17.72 -2.56 -33.06
N ARG A 344 17.44 -1.52 -33.84
CA ARG A 344 18.08 -0.21 -33.74
C ARG A 344 17.01 0.85 -33.56
N PHE A 345 17.33 1.88 -32.81
CA PHE A 345 16.45 3.02 -32.61
C PHE A 345 17.18 4.34 -32.88
N ALA A 346 16.41 5.36 -33.23
CA ALA A 346 16.86 6.74 -33.31
C ALA A 346 15.75 7.64 -32.76
N VAL A 347 16.08 8.43 -31.74
CA VAL A 347 15.18 9.39 -31.09
C VAL A 347 15.65 10.78 -31.46
N LYS A 348 14.73 11.63 -31.94
CA LYS A 348 14.96 13.05 -32.15
C LYS A 348 14.01 13.83 -31.25
N VAL A 349 14.55 14.72 -30.42
CA VAL A 349 13.76 15.53 -29.49
C VAL A 349 13.61 16.94 -30.05
N THR A 350 12.39 17.42 -30.20
CA THR A 350 12.08 18.78 -30.69
C THR A 350 11.25 19.54 -29.66
N GLY A 351 11.69 20.76 -29.28
CA GLY A 351 10.86 21.73 -28.56
C GLY A 351 10.79 21.60 -27.03
N LEU A 352 11.62 20.79 -26.37
CA LEU A 352 11.48 20.51 -24.93
C LEU A 352 12.52 21.17 -23.99
N THR A 353 13.71 21.63 -24.43
CA THR A 353 14.62 22.50 -23.61
C THR A 353 15.75 23.15 -24.45
N GLU A 354 16.34 24.26 -23.96
CA GLU A 354 17.59 24.88 -24.49
C GLU A 354 18.89 24.12 -24.11
N SER A 355 18.80 22.99 -23.40
CA SER A 355 19.96 22.21 -22.96
C SER A 355 20.24 20.98 -23.84
N LYS A 356 21.38 21.05 -24.57
CA LYS A 356 22.28 20.05 -25.21
C LYS A 356 21.91 18.57 -25.50
N ASN A 357 20.80 17.96 -25.08
CA ASN A 357 20.46 16.60 -25.51
C ASN A 357 19.37 16.62 -26.58
N GLN A 358 19.80 16.59 -27.85
CA GLN A 358 18.95 16.72 -29.05
C GLN A 358 18.38 15.38 -29.57
N GLY A 359 18.48 14.32 -28.78
CA GLY A 359 18.16 12.95 -29.19
C GLY A 359 19.38 12.03 -29.19
N GLY A 360 19.21 10.79 -29.66
CA GLY A 360 20.27 9.78 -29.68
C GLY A 360 19.86 8.54 -30.47
N SER A 361 20.82 7.69 -30.81
CA SER A 361 20.60 6.44 -31.52
C SER A 361 21.45 5.31 -30.93
N GLY A 362 20.97 4.08 -31.07
CA GLY A 362 21.63 2.92 -30.49
C GLY A 362 21.00 1.61 -30.95
N GLY A 363 21.59 0.51 -30.49
CA GLY A 363 21.00 -0.82 -30.60
C GLY A 363 20.21 -1.16 -29.34
N PHE A 364 19.26 -2.07 -29.45
CA PHE A 364 18.61 -2.66 -28.28
C PHE A 364 18.41 -4.16 -28.44
N THR A 365 18.37 -4.87 -27.31
CA THR A 365 17.74 -6.18 -27.19
C THR A 365 16.65 -6.05 -26.14
N LEU A 366 15.43 -6.40 -26.50
CA LEU A 366 14.33 -6.55 -25.56
C LEU A 366 14.02 -8.03 -25.44
N THR A 367 14.12 -8.57 -24.23
CA THR A 367 13.64 -9.93 -23.92
C THR A 367 12.44 -9.82 -23.00
N GLN A 368 11.36 -10.52 -23.31
CA GLN A 368 10.23 -10.68 -22.41
C GLN A 368 10.21 -12.10 -21.86
N ASP A 369 10.04 -12.22 -20.56
CA ASP A 369 9.69 -13.47 -19.89
C ASP A 369 8.55 -13.20 -18.90
N ALA A 370 7.37 -13.74 -19.22
CA ALA A 370 6.13 -13.51 -18.50
C ALA A 370 5.78 -12.01 -18.37
N LEU A 371 5.82 -11.45 -17.16
CA LEU A 371 5.57 -10.04 -16.88
C LEU A 371 6.86 -9.22 -16.76
N THR A 372 8.01 -9.83 -17.05
CA THR A 372 9.32 -9.17 -16.96
C THR A 372 9.82 -8.83 -18.36
N ASP A 373 10.02 -7.56 -18.61
CA ASP A 373 10.71 -7.06 -19.80
C ASP A 373 12.14 -6.66 -19.43
N VAL A 374 13.13 -7.20 -20.12
CA VAL A 374 14.54 -6.82 -19.97
C VAL A 374 14.98 -6.12 -21.24
N LEU A 375 15.13 -4.79 -21.16
CA LEU A 375 15.62 -3.94 -22.22
C LEU A 375 17.10 -3.63 -22.02
N GLU A 376 17.95 -4.19 -22.88
CA GLU A 376 19.37 -3.88 -22.96
C GLU A 376 19.61 -2.84 -24.05
N ILE A 377 20.20 -1.70 -23.69
CA ILE A 377 20.56 -0.62 -24.61
C ILE A 377 22.05 -0.70 -24.91
N ARG A 378 22.39 -0.71 -26.21
CA ARG A 378 23.76 -0.83 -26.70
C ARG A 378 24.17 0.41 -27.47
N ASN A 379 25.46 0.75 -27.36
CA ASN A 379 26.07 1.80 -28.16
C ASN A 379 26.19 1.38 -29.64
N PRO A 380 26.51 2.30 -30.57
CA PRO A 380 26.63 1.97 -32.00
C PRO A 380 27.71 0.92 -32.34
N VAL A 381 28.66 0.68 -31.43
CA VAL A 381 29.72 -0.34 -31.58
C VAL A 381 29.38 -1.67 -30.89
N GLY A 382 28.18 -1.81 -30.32
CA GLY A 382 27.64 -3.05 -29.75
C GLY A 382 27.85 -3.27 -28.26
N GLY A 383 28.54 -2.36 -27.55
CA GLY A 383 28.73 -2.44 -26.10
C GLY A 383 27.47 -2.06 -25.32
N SER A 384 27.17 -2.81 -24.25
CA SER A 384 26.04 -2.53 -23.35
C SER A 384 26.25 -1.20 -22.61
N ILE A 385 25.31 -0.27 -22.74
CA ILE A 385 25.30 1.02 -22.04
C ILE A 385 24.50 0.89 -20.73
N ALA A 386 23.36 0.20 -20.80
CA ALA A 386 22.49 -0.02 -19.66
C ALA A 386 21.59 -1.22 -19.90
N LYS A 387 21.24 -1.91 -18.82
CA LYS A 387 20.26 -2.99 -18.82
C LYS A 387 19.13 -2.62 -17.88
N ILE A 388 17.92 -2.61 -18.40
CA ILE A 388 16.72 -2.23 -17.64
C ILE A 388 15.83 -3.46 -17.51
N THR A 389 15.58 -3.89 -16.29
CA THR A 389 14.60 -4.94 -15.97
C THR A 389 13.33 -4.27 -15.48
N ILE A 390 12.23 -4.48 -16.19
CA ILE A 390 10.92 -3.87 -15.97
C ILE A 390 9.96 -4.99 -15.53
N LYS A 391 9.31 -4.80 -14.39
CA LYS A 391 8.30 -5.68 -13.80
C LYS A 391 7.06 -4.85 -13.46
N PRO A 392 5.91 -5.48 -13.15
CA PRO A 392 4.76 -4.74 -12.64
C PRO A 392 5.13 -3.98 -11.36
N GLY A 393 5.03 -2.64 -11.42
CA GLY A 393 5.30 -1.74 -10.29
C GLY A 393 6.78 -1.47 -9.98
N GLU A 394 7.72 -2.03 -10.74
CA GLU A 394 9.15 -1.90 -10.46
C GLU A 394 9.98 -1.88 -11.76
N ALA A 395 11.00 -1.02 -11.81
CA ALA A 395 12.02 -1.00 -12.84
C ALA A 395 13.40 -0.88 -12.20
N ILE A 396 14.34 -1.69 -12.67
CA ILE A 396 15.71 -1.76 -12.18
C ILE A 396 16.63 -1.46 -13.37
N LEU A 397 17.43 -0.40 -13.27
CA LEU A 397 18.45 -0.04 -14.25
C LEU A 397 19.83 -0.40 -13.70
N GLU A 398 20.55 -1.21 -14.46
CA GLU A 398 21.94 -1.56 -14.24
C GLU A 398 22.82 -0.79 -15.23
N ARG A 399 23.78 -0.02 -14.70
CA ARG A 399 24.75 0.73 -15.50
C ARG A 399 26.06 0.85 -14.73
N ASP A 400 27.18 0.57 -15.39
CA ASP A 400 28.53 0.68 -14.81
C ASP A 400 28.68 -0.06 -13.45
N GLY A 401 27.96 -1.18 -13.28
CA GLY A 401 27.92 -1.97 -12.05
C GLY A 401 27.06 -1.40 -10.92
N GLN A 402 26.38 -0.27 -11.13
CA GLN A 402 25.42 0.31 -10.17
C GLN A 402 23.98 -0.04 -10.55
N LEU A 403 23.18 -0.35 -9.53
CA LEU A 403 21.75 -0.64 -9.66
C LEU A 403 20.92 0.55 -9.15
N THR A 404 20.04 1.07 -10.00
CA THR A 404 19.07 2.11 -9.64
C THR A 404 17.66 1.57 -9.82
N THR A 405 16.82 1.66 -8.79
CA THR A 405 15.43 1.19 -8.83
C THR A 405 14.45 2.36 -8.86
N ALA A 406 13.39 2.24 -9.65
CA ALA A 406 12.28 3.19 -9.66
C ALA A 406 10.95 2.48 -9.97
N ILE A 407 9.83 3.14 -9.68
CA ILE A 407 8.49 2.64 -10.06
C ILE A 407 8.25 2.84 -11.58
N ASP A 408 8.91 3.84 -12.16
CA ASP A 408 8.71 4.26 -13.55
C ASP A 408 9.94 4.04 -14.42
N ALA A 409 9.85 3.06 -15.33
CA ALA A 409 10.92 2.71 -16.26
C ALA A 409 11.26 3.86 -17.22
N ASP A 410 10.25 4.61 -17.69
CA ASP A 410 10.43 5.68 -18.68
C ASP A 410 11.19 6.85 -18.05
N THR A 411 10.75 7.31 -16.87
CA THR A 411 11.48 8.31 -16.07
C THR A 411 12.89 7.83 -15.70
N LEU A 412 13.05 6.54 -15.37
CA LEU A 412 14.34 5.97 -15.01
C LEU A 412 15.33 6.04 -16.17
N ILE A 413 14.91 5.66 -17.38
CA ILE A 413 15.74 5.76 -18.59
C ILE A 413 16.04 7.23 -18.93
N GLN A 414 15.04 8.11 -18.86
CA GLN A 414 15.24 9.52 -19.15
C GLN A 414 16.27 10.16 -18.20
N ASN A 415 16.17 9.88 -16.90
CA ASN A 415 17.08 10.45 -15.90
C ASN A 415 18.49 9.84 -16.00
N ALA A 416 18.59 8.53 -16.23
CA ALA A 416 19.88 7.84 -16.24
C ALA A 416 20.63 8.01 -17.57
N LEU A 417 19.94 7.98 -18.71
CA LEU A 417 20.54 8.00 -20.04
C LEU A 417 20.34 9.33 -20.77
N GLY A 418 19.50 10.23 -20.26
CA GLY A 418 19.16 11.47 -20.96
C GLY A 418 18.36 11.24 -22.24
N LEU A 419 17.75 10.05 -22.40
CA LEU A 419 17.01 9.61 -23.58
C LEU A 419 15.55 9.37 -23.19
N PRO A 420 14.58 10.12 -23.73
CA PRO A 420 13.16 9.86 -23.49
C PRO A 420 12.71 8.68 -24.36
N LEU A 421 13.01 7.46 -23.93
CA LEU A 421 12.58 6.23 -24.61
C LEU A 421 11.43 5.58 -23.81
N PRO A 422 10.25 5.33 -24.43
CA PRO A 422 9.18 4.59 -23.79
C PRO A 422 9.60 3.12 -23.68
N ALA A 423 10.01 2.72 -22.49
CA ALA A 423 10.43 1.37 -22.17
C ALA A 423 9.25 0.52 -21.74
N ARG A 424 8.30 1.13 -21.03
CA ARG A 424 7.17 0.41 -20.47
C ARG A 424 6.13 0.09 -21.56
N GLY A 425 5.78 -1.18 -21.69
CA GLY A 425 4.86 -1.64 -22.75
C GLY A 425 5.48 -1.67 -24.14
N LEU A 426 6.81 -1.50 -24.26
CA LEU A 426 7.52 -1.60 -25.53
C LEU A 426 7.37 -3.00 -26.15
N SER A 427 7.35 -4.05 -25.32
CA SER A 427 7.10 -5.43 -25.75
C SER A 427 5.72 -5.58 -26.40
N ASP A 428 4.70 -4.92 -25.85
CA ASP A 428 3.35 -4.88 -26.41
C ASP A 428 3.33 -4.12 -27.73
N TRP A 429 3.99 -2.96 -27.80
CA TRP A 429 4.08 -2.16 -29.03
C TRP A 429 4.76 -2.91 -30.17
N LEU A 430 5.86 -3.62 -29.89
CA LEU A 430 6.57 -4.43 -30.89
C LEU A 430 5.74 -5.63 -31.38
N ARG A 431 4.69 -6.01 -30.65
CA ARG A 431 3.67 -6.98 -31.10
C ARG A 431 2.47 -6.34 -31.80
N GLY A 432 2.43 -5.02 -31.92
CA GLY A 432 1.26 -4.31 -32.43
C GLY A 432 0.09 -4.23 -31.42
N GLN A 433 0.38 -4.30 -30.13
CA GLN A 433 -0.59 -4.21 -29.04
C GLN A 433 -0.36 -2.92 -28.24
N THR A 434 -1.43 -2.40 -27.65
CA THR A 434 -1.34 -1.28 -26.69
C THR A 434 -1.06 -1.83 -25.30
N ARG A 435 -0.40 -1.04 -24.48
CA ARG A 435 -0.23 -1.38 -23.07
C ARG A 435 -1.61 -1.49 -22.38
N PRO A 436 -1.84 -2.50 -21.52
CA PRO A 436 -3.06 -2.55 -20.72
C PRO A 436 -3.18 -1.35 -19.77
N GLY A 437 -4.37 -0.73 -19.72
CA GLY A 437 -4.69 0.35 -18.77
C GLY A 437 -4.30 1.78 -19.20
N SER A 438 -3.65 1.97 -20.36
CA SER A 438 -3.37 3.29 -20.96
C SER A 438 -4.50 3.78 -21.87
N ASN A 439 -4.68 5.09 -22.01
CA ASN A 439 -5.53 5.62 -23.08
C ASN A 439 -4.80 5.47 -24.42
N ALA A 440 -5.31 4.59 -25.29
CA ALA A 440 -4.62 4.25 -26.53
C ALA A 440 -5.56 4.09 -27.73
N SER A 441 -5.00 4.27 -28.94
CA SER A 441 -5.64 3.96 -30.22
C SER A 441 -4.69 3.18 -31.14
N VAL A 442 -5.26 2.30 -31.97
CA VAL A 442 -4.51 1.49 -32.95
C VAL A 442 -5.14 1.68 -34.32
N GLU A 443 -4.37 2.19 -35.28
CA GLU A 443 -4.74 2.26 -36.69
C GLU A 443 -4.19 1.01 -37.41
N ARG A 444 -4.95 0.50 -38.37
CA ARG A 444 -4.57 -0.67 -39.19
C ARG A 444 -4.64 -0.30 -40.67
N ASN A 445 -3.74 -0.88 -41.48
CA ASN A 445 -3.78 -0.73 -42.94
C ASN A 445 -4.92 -1.55 -43.56
N ALA A 446 -5.07 -1.47 -44.89
CA ALA A 446 -6.12 -2.17 -45.63
C ALA A 446 -6.02 -3.71 -45.49
N GLU A 447 -4.83 -4.21 -45.17
CA GLU A 447 -4.51 -5.62 -44.94
C GLU A 447 -4.71 -6.05 -43.46
N GLY A 448 -5.19 -5.16 -42.59
CA GLY A 448 -5.46 -5.43 -41.17
C GLY A 448 -4.23 -5.43 -40.26
N GLN A 449 -3.05 -5.11 -40.79
CA GLN A 449 -1.80 -4.98 -40.03
C GLN A 449 -1.76 -3.64 -39.30
N VAL A 450 -1.14 -3.60 -38.12
CA VAL A 450 -0.99 -2.36 -37.34
C VAL A 450 -0.10 -1.39 -38.09
N SER A 451 -0.65 -0.23 -38.44
CA SER A 451 0.08 0.85 -39.13
C SER A 451 0.52 1.94 -38.16
N LYS A 452 -0.22 2.18 -37.07
CA LYS A 452 0.11 3.19 -36.07
C LYS A 452 -0.51 2.87 -34.72
N ILE A 453 0.24 3.10 -33.65
CA ILE A 453 -0.24 3.06 -32.26
C ILE A 453 -0.06 4.46 -31.68
N THR A 454 -1.08 4.98 -31.02
CA THR A 454 -1.01 6.23 -30.24
C THR A 454 -1.37 5.90 -28.79
N GLN A 455 -0.54 6.28 -27.84
CA GLN A 455 -0.72 5.93 -26.42
C GLN A 455 -0.10 7.03 -25.54
N ASP A 456 -0.68 7.23 -24.35
CA ASP A 456 -0.25 8.22 -23.34
C ASP A 456 1.04 7.86 -22.59
#